data_AF-A0A3D1M6G9-F1
#
_entry.id   AF-A0A3D1M6G9-F1
#
_cell.length_a   1.000
_cell.length_b   1.000
_cell.length_c   1.000
_cell.angle_alpha   90.00
_cell.angle_beta   90.00
_cell.angle_gamma   90.00
#
_symmetry.space_group_name_H-M   'P 1'
#
loop_
_entity.id
_entity.type
_entity.pdbx_description
1 polymer ?
#
loop_
_entity_poly.entity_id
_entity_poly.type
_entity_poly.pdbx_seq_one_letter_code
_entity_poly.pdbx_strand_id
1 'polypeptide(L)'
;MTTTLPIGFKYTAAFLAGRPQHTRFDNFSRKHPQMDRRKRAKIFAPFDALDGYSDSIDSKNVEYVERVELEEADRIELNRRLQILRALTYNSKLARANRVKVSVRYYKPCTDHNRFAWQMLGQYVTVTGICWKVDPEETGCIKIDEAAIPLADVAEITASDEALFKQDEWEAC
;
A
#
# COMPACT_ATOMS: atom_id res chain seq x y z
N MET A 1 -29.86 26.32 35.41
CA MET A 1 -30.75 25.18 35.74
C MET A 1 -30.42 24.72 37.15
N THR A 2 -31.10 25.22 38.17
CA THR A 2 -30.91 24.77 39.57
C THR A 2 -31.66 23.46 39.76
N THR A 3 -30.94 22.33 39.75
CA THR A 3 -31.50 21.02 40.04
C THR A 3 -31.91 20.96 41.52
N THR A 4 -33.19 21.15 41.81
CA THR A 4 -33.72 21.01 43.16
C THR A 4 -33.97 19.52 43.44
N LEU A 5 -33.36 19.01 44.51
CA LEU A 5 -33.57 17.63 44.95
C LEU A 5 -35.01 17.48 45.49
N PRO A 6 -35.70 16.36 45.20
CA PRO A 6 -37.03 16.12 45.74
C PRO A 6 -37.00 16.00 47.28
N ILE A 7 -38.07 16.48 47.92
CA ILE A 7 -38.23 16.47 49.38
C ILE A 7 -38.21 15.01 49.87
N GLY A 8 -37.29 14.70 50.80
CA GLY A 8 -37.13 13.34 51.33
C GLY A 8 -36.20 12.42 50.53
N PHE A 9 -35.38 12.94 49.60
CA PHE A 9 -34.41 12.12 48.87
C PHE A 9 -33.42 11.44 49.84
N LYS A 10 -33.47 10.11 49.92
CA LYS A 10 -32.70 9.29 50.88
C LYS A 10 -31.18 9.55 50.84
N TYR A 11 -30.64 10.04 49.72
CA TYR A 11 -29.21 10.27 49.52
C TYR A 11 -28.85 11.75 49.35
N THR A 12 -29.65 12.68 49.91
CA THR A 12 -29.36 14.13 49.84
C THR A 12 -27.95 14.45 50.35
N ALA A 13 -27.55 13.88 51.49
CA ALA A 13 -26.23 14.11 52.08
C ALA A 13 -25.09 13.67 51.15
N ALA A 14 -25.20 12.49 50.54
CA ALA A 14 -24.19 11.98 49.60
C ALA A 14 -24.17 12.77 48.28
N PHE A 15 -25.33 13.20 47.78
CA PHE A 15 -25.44 14.02 46.58
C PHE A 15 -24.77 15.39 46.78
N LEU A 16 -25.02 16.04 47.93
CA LEU A 16 -24.40 17.32 48.28
C LEU A 16 -22.89 17.20 48.53
N ALA A 17 -22.44 16.08 49.09
CA ALA A 17 -21.01 15.80 49.28
C ALA A 17 -20.25 15.64 47.95
N GLY A 18 -20.96 15.31 46.85
CA GLY A 18 -20.38 15.18 45.52
C GLY A 18 -19.53 13.92 45.33
N ARG A 19 -18.77 13.87 44.23
CA ARG A 19 -17.88 12.73 43.95
C ARG A 19 -16.64 12.81 44.83
N PRO A 20 -16.19 11.69 45.44
CA PRO A 20 -14.94 11.66 46.18
C PRO A 20 -13.78 12.07 45.28
N GLN A 21 -12.97 13.02 45.75
CA GLN A 21 -11.81 13.54 45.05
C GLN A 21 -10.56 12.77 45.53
N HIS A 22 -9.95 11.99 44.64
CA HIS A 22 -8.73 11.26 44.93
C HIS A 22 -7.52 11.99 44.34
N THR A 23 -6.46 12.12 45.13
CA THR A 23 -5.17 12.65 44.64
C THR A 23 -4.32 11.51 44.07
N ARG A 24 -3.33 11.84 43.22
CA ARG A 24 -2.49 10.85 42.52
C ARG A 24 -1.78 9.85 43.46
N PHE A 25 -1.54 10.25 44.72
CA PHE A 25 -0.80 9.45 45.71
C PHE A 25 -1.66 8.99 46.89
N ASP A 26 -2.99 9.11 46.81
CA ASP A 26 -3.90 8.59 47.82
C ASP A 26 -3.86 7.04 47.86
N ASN A 27 -4.17 6.46 49.02
CA ASN A 27 -4.28 5.01 49.23
C ASN A 27 -5.24 4.35 48.24
N PHE A 28 -6.32 5.04 47.85
CA PHE A 28 -7.26 4.56 46.84
C PHE A 28 -6.59 4.41 45.47
N SER A 29 -5.89 5.45 44.99
CA SER A 29 -5.20 5.42 43.69
C SER A 29 -4.03 4.43 43.65
N ARG A 30 -3.38 4.17 44.80
CA ARG A 30 -2.34 3.13 44.90
C ARG A 30 -2.90 1.72 44.79
N LYS A 31 -4.08 1.45 45.36
CA LYS A 31 -4.78 0.16 45.24
C LYS A 31 -5.48 -0.01 43.90
N HIS A 32 -5.95 1.07 43.31
CA HIS A 32 -6.66 1.12 42.03
C HIS A 32 -5.95 2.08 41.05
N PRO A 33 -4.75 1.70 40.57
CA PRO A 33 -4.03 2.52 39.61
C PRO A 33 -4.85 2.70 38.34
N GLN A 34 -4.80 3.91 37.75
CA GLN A 34 -5.47 4.16 36.48
C GLN A 34 -4.84 3.32 35.37
N MET A 35 -5.69 2.71 34.55
CA MET A 35 -5.25 1.97 33.38
C MET A 35 -4.63 2.92 32.36
N ASP A 36 -3.50 2.52 31.76
CA ASP A 36 -2.87 3.27 30.68
C ASP A 36 -3.83 3.44 29.49
N ARG A 37 -3.77 4.60 28.82
CA ARG A 37 -4.69 4.97 27.73
C ARG A 37 -4.66 3.97 26.58
N ARG A 38 -3.47 3.45 26.24
CA ARG A 38 -3.31 2.43 25.18
C ARG A 38 -4.04 1.13 25.53
N LYS A 39 -3.88 0.66 26.77
CA LYS A 39 -4.59 -0.53 27.28
C LYS A 39 -6.10 -0.31 27.35
N ARG A 40 -6.53 0.88 27.74
CA ARG A 40 -7.95 1.26 27.75
C ARG A 40 -8.55 1.29 26.34
N ALA A 41 -7.81 1.78 25.34
CA ALA A 41 -8.26 1.77 23.94
C ALA A 41 -8.53 0.35 23.42
N LYS A 42 -7.71 -0.64 23.81
CA LYS A 42 -7.92 -2.05 23.43
C LYS A 42 -9.25 -2.63 23.91
N ILE A 43 -9.81 -2.15 25.02
CA ILE A 43 -11.15 -2.59 25.50
C ILE A 43 -12.24 -2.23 24.50
N PHE A 44 -12.04 -1.14 23.73
CA PHE A 44 -12.97 -0.67 22.70
C PHE A 44 -12.64 -1.21 21.30
N ALA A 45 -11.66 -2.10 21.17
CA ALA A 45 -11.28 -2.73 19.90
C ALA A 45 -11.58 -4.25 19.95
N PRO A 46 -12.88 -4.64 19.95
CA PRO A 46 -13.28 -6.03 20.19
C PRO A 46 -12.70 -7.03 19.17
N PHE A 47 -12.42 -6.58 17.95
CA PHE A 47 -11.90 -7.40 16.88
C PHE A 47 -10.37 -7.39 16.77
N ASP A 48 -9.66 -6.52 17.50
CA ASP A 48 -8.18 -6.50 17.57
C ASP A 48 -7.62 -7.78 18.21
N ALA A 49 -8.44 -8.49 18.98
CA ALA A 49 -8.09 -9.78 19.55
C ALA A 49 -8.18 -10.95 18.54
N LEU A 50 -8.83 -10.74 17.39
CA LEU A 50 -8.93 -11.75 16.34
C LEU A 50 -7.71 -11.67 15.43
N ASP A 51 -6.99 -12.78 15.34
CA ASP A 51 -5.86 -12.89 14.43
C ASP A 51 -6.34 -12.70 12.97
N GLY A 52 -5.63 -11.87 12.20
CA GLY A 52 -5.97 -11.54 10.81
C GLY A 52 -7.14 -10.57 10.61
N TYR A 53 -7.73 -9.95 11.65
CA TYR A 53 -8.75 -8.92 11.46
C TYR A 53 -8.21 -7.69 10.74
N SER A 54 -7.01 -7.23 11.11
CA SER A 54 -6.30 -6.15 10.40
C SER A 54 -6.12 -6.48 8.92
N ASP A 55 -5.67 -7.70 8.63
CA ASP A 55 -5.37 -8.14 7.27
C ASP A 55 -6.63 -8.23 6.41
N SER A 56 -7.77 -8.55 7.03
CA SER A 56 -9.10 -8.54 6.39
C SER A 56 -9.57 -7.13 6.07
N ILE A 57 -9.31 -6.16 6.94
CA ILE A 57 -9.60 -4.74 6.69
C ILE A 57 -8.73 -4.24 5.53
N ASP A 58 -7.42 -4.49 5.58
CA ASP A 58 -6.48 -4.07 4.54
C ASP A 58 -6.82 -4.72 3.19
N SER A 59 -7.17 -6.01 3.20
CA SER A 59 -7.63 -6.73 2.02
C SER A 59 -8.86 -6.08 1.38
N LYS A 60 -9.79 -5.53 2.18
CA LYS A 60 -11.00 -4.86 1.68
C LYS A 60 -10.75 -3.41 1.23
N ASN A 61 -9.72 -2.78 1.77
CA ASN A 61 -9.30 -1.43 1.37
C ASN A 61 -8.55 -1.40 0.03
N VAL A 62 -8.23 -2.56 -0.57
CA VAL A 62 -7.65 -2.64 -1.90
C VAL A 62 -8.64 -2.10 -2.93
N GLU A 63 -8.29 -0.99 -3.57
CA GLU A 63 -9.04 -0.40 -4.67
C GLU A 63 -8.71 -1.12 -5.98
N TYR A 64 -9.75 -1.59 -6.67
CA TYR A 64 -9.63 -2.23 -7.97
C TYR A 64 -10.09 -1.26 -9.06
N VAL A 65 -9.26 -1.12 -10.09
CA VAL A 65 -9.48 -0.19 -11.20
C VAL A 65 -9.56 -0.97 -12.50
N GLU A 66 -10.30 -0.43 -13.46
CA GLU A 66 -10.34 -0.95 -14.83
C GLU A 66 -8.97 -0.85 -15.50
N ARG A 67 -8.72 -1.77 -16.42
CA ARG A 67 -7.52 -1.73 -17.24
C ARG A 67 -7.60 -0.53 -18.17
N VAL A 68 -6.55 0.27 -18.16
CA VAL A 68 -6.44 1.46 -19.02
C VAL A 68 -5.91 1.00 -20.35
N GLU A 69 -6.61 1.36 -21.42
CA GLU A 69 -6.10 1.21 -22.78
C GLU A 69 -5.05 2.29 -23.02
N LEU A 70 -3.83 1.87 -23.36
CA LEU A 70 -2.74 2.79 -23.67
C LEU A 70 -3.02 3.49 -24.99
N GLU A 71 -2.83 4.81 -25.01
CA GLU A 71 -2.86 5.58 -26.25
C GLU A 71 -1.71 5.13 -27.17
N GLU A 72 -1.88 5.31 -28.49
CA GLU A 72 -0.87 4.90 -29.48
C GLU A 72 0.50 5.55 -29.21
N ALA A 73 0.52 6.83 -28.83
CA ALA A 73 1.73 7.55 -28.48
C ALA A 73 2.45 6.92 -27.28
N ASP A 74 1.73 6.62 -26.20
CA ASP A 74 2.27 5.98 -25.00
C ASP A 74 2.80 4.58 -25.31
N ARG A 75 2.09 3.83 -26.17
CA ARG A 75 2.52 2.51 -26.60
C ARG A 75 3.82 2.55 -27.41
N ILE A 76 3.99 3.54 -28.28
CA ILE A 76 5.22 3.73 -29.07
C ILE A 76 6.38 4.05 -28.13
N GLU A 77 6.18 4.97 -27.19
CA GLU A 77 7.22 5.34 -26.22
C GLU A 77 7.58 4.16 -25.31
N LEU A 78 6.59 3.39 -24.84
CA LEU A 78 6.81 2.18 -24.07
C LEU A 78 7.65 1.15 -24.85
N ASN A 79 7.32 0.92 -26.12
CA ASN A 79 8.09 0.04 -26.98
C ASN A 79 9.54 0.52 -27.18
N ARG A 80 9.75 1.82 -27.37
CA ARG A 80 11.09 2.40 -27.47
C ARG A 80 11.91 2.15 -26.20
N ARG A 81 11.33 2.41 -25.02
CA ARG A 81 11.99 2.14 -23.72
C ARG A 81 12.33 0.66 -23.56
N LEU A 82 11.43 -0.23 -23.95
CA LEU A 82 11.67 -1.69 -23.92
C LEU A 82 12.81 -2.11 -24.86
N GLN A 83 12.91 -1.52 -26.04
CA GLN A 83 14.00 -1.79 -26.97
C GLN A 83 15.36 -1.35 -26.41
N ILE A 84 15.42 -0.16 -25.78
CA ILE A 84 16.62 0.33 -25.11
C ILE A 84 17.03 -0.63 -23.98
N LEU A 85 16.09 -1.03 -23.13
CA LEU A 85 16.37 -1.99 -22.06
C LEU A 85 16.81 -3.35 -22.60
N ARG A 86 16.23 -3.82 -23.72
CA ARG A 86 16.67 -5.04 -24.40
C ARG A 86 18.10 -4.92 -24.91
N ALA A 87 18.48 -3.80 -25.51
CA ALA A 87 19.85 -3.57 -25.97
C ALA A 87 20.86 -3.62 -24.80
N LEU A 88 20.49 -3.04 -23.66
CA LEU A 88 21.32 -3.03 -22.45
C LEU A 88 21.35 -4.36 -21.69
N THR A 89 20.38 -5.25 -21.91
CA THR A 89 20.23 -6.54 -21.21
C THR A 89 20.29 -7.77 -22.12
N TYR A 90 20.71 -7.58 -23.38
CA TYR A 90 20.71 -8.63 -24.41
C TYR A 90 21.38 -9.93 -23.95
N ASN A 91 22.50 -9.81 -23.24
CA ASN A 91 23.20 -10.94 -22.63
C ASN A 91 23.21 -10.81 -21.10
N SER A 92 23.15 -11.95 -20.40
CA SER A 92 23.15 -12.00 -18.92
C SER A 92 24.40 -11.34 -18.30
N LYS A 93 25.54 -11.37 -19.00
CA LYS A 93 26.77 -10.70 -18.58
C LYS A 93 26.65 -9.17 -18.65
N LEU A 94 25.99 -8.67 -19.68
CA LEU A 94 25.78 -7.23 -19.89
C LEU A 94 24.77 -6.68 -18.89
N ALA A 95 23.67 -7.41 -18.64
CA ALA A 95 22.70 -7.07 -17.61
C ALA A 95 23.35 -6.92 -16.21
N ARG A 96 24.27 -7.85 -15.86
CA ARG A 96 25.03 -7.80 -14.59
C ARG A 96 26.04 -6.65 -14.51
N ALA A 97 26.56 -6.19 -15.65
CA ALA A 97 27.50 -5.07 -15.72
C ALA A 97 26.76 -3.73 -15.63
N ASN A 98 25.67 -3.57 -16.37
CA ASN A 98 24.90 -2.33 -16.44
C ASN A 98 24.02 -2.11 -15.20
N ARG A 99 23.47 -3.19 -14.61
CA ARG A 99 22.60 -3.16 -13.41
C ARG A 99 21.54 -2.05 -13.48
N VAL A 100 20.86 -1.94 -14.61
CA VAL A 100 19.89 -0.87 -14.85
C VAL A 100 18.73 -1.00 -13.89
N LYS A 101 18.53 0.01 -13.04
CA LYS A 101 17.40 0.09 -12.12
C LYS A 101 16.20 0.71 -12.82
N VAL A 102 15.10 -0.03 -12.83
CA VAL A 102 13.84 0.36 -13.46
C VAL A 102 12.69 0.20 -12.48
N SER A 103 11.71 1.06 -12.63
CA SER A 103 10.43 1.03 -11.96
C SER A 103 9.36 0.76 -13.01
N VAL A 104 8.69 -0.38 -12.90
CA VAL A 104 7.68 -0.80 -13.87
C VAL A 104 6.33 -0.86 -13.20
N ARG A 105 5.38 -0.11 -13.75
CA ARG A 105 3.98 -0.11 -13.37
C ARG A 105 3.24 -1.05 -14.31
N TYR A 106 2.66 -2.11 -13.76
CA TYR A 106 1.92 -3.11 -14.53
C TYR A 106 0.55 -3.40 -13.91
N TYR A 107 -0.37 -3.82 -14.76
CA TYR A 107 -1.71 -4.21 -14.37
C TYR A 107 -1.73 -5.65 -13.88
N LYS A 108 -2.10 -5.87 -12.62
CA LYS A 108 -2.29 -7.19 -12.04
C LYS A 108 -3.80 -7.47 -11.96
N PRO A 109 -4.34 -8.39 -12.77
CA PRO A 109 -5.76 -8.74 -12.69
C PRO A 109 -6.08 -9.39 -11.35
N CYS A 110 -7.30 -9.16 -10.84
CA CYS A 110 -7.76 -9.81 -9.62
C CYS A 110 -7.98 -11.31 -9.86
N THR A 111 -7.33 -12.14 -9.03
CA THR A 111 -7.34 -13.61 -9.08
C THR A 111 -8.07 -14.25 -7.90
N ASP A 112 -8.91 -13.48 -7.19
CA ASP A 112 -9.71 -13.97 -6.04
C ASP A 112 -11.19 -14.13 -6.40
N HIS A 113 -11.68 -15.38 -6.52
CA HIS A 113 -13.03 -15.68 -7.05
C HIS A 113 -14.16 -15.06 -6.24
N ASN A 114 -13.87 -14.78 -4.96
CA ASN A 114 -14.84 -14.26 -4.01
C ASN A 114 -14.96 -12.74 -4.04
N ARG A 115 -14.18 -12.05 -4.89
CA ARG A 115 -14.21 -10.59 -5.01
C ARG A 115 -15.06 -10.18 -6.21
N PHE A 116 -15.80 -9.08 -6.07
CA PHE A 116 -16.55 -8.44 -7.16
C PHE A 116 -15.65 -8.09 -8.36
N ALA A 117 -14.38 -7.79 -8.09
CA ALA A 117 -13.36 -7.45 -9.08
C ALA A 117 -12.85 -8.63 -9.92
N TRP A 118 -13.32 -9.87 -9.68
CA TRP A 118 -12.83 -11.05 -10.39
C TRP A 118 -12.88 -10.89 -11.92
N GLN A 119 -11.73 -11.00 -12.58
CA GLN A 119 -11.53 -10.88 -14.03
C GLN A 119 -11.99 -9.57 -14.71
N MET A 120 -12.73 -8.70 -14.02
CA MET A 120 -13.20 -7.42 -14.56
C MET A 120 -12.28 -6.26 -14.17
N LEU A 121 -11.75 -6.29 -12.95
CA LEU A 121 -10.92 -5.21 -12.39
C LEU A 121 -9.60 -5.78 -11.87
N GLY A 122 -8.64 -4.88 -11.68
CA GLY A 122 -7.29 -5.24 -11.26
C GLY A 122 -6.63 -4.11 -10.50
N GLN A 123 -5.35 -4.24 -10.25
CA GLN A 123 -4.56 -3.26 -9.52
C GLN A 123 -3.31 -2.93 -10.30
N TYR A 124 -2.94 -1.64 -10.33
CA TYR A 124 -1.62 -1.24 -10.79
C TYR A 124 -0.61 -1.43 -9.67
N VAL A 125 0.37 -2.29 -9.91
CA VAL A 125 1.48 -2.53 -8.99
C VAL A 125 2.74 -1.96 -9.62
N THR A 126 3.50 -1.22 -8.83
CA THR A 126 4.80 -0.72 -9.23
C THR A 126 5.88 -1.58 -8.60
N VAL A 127 6.72 -2.19 -9.44
CA VAL A 127 7.89 -2.95 -9.00
C VAL A 127 9.14 -2.20 -9.40
N THR A 128 10.00 -1.94 -8.41
CA THR A 128 11.28 -1.25 -8.59
C THR A 128 12.40 -2.24 -8.39
N GLY A 129 13.32 -2.35 -9.35
CA GLY A 129 14.38 -3.36 -9.28
C GLY A 129 15.37 -3.31 -10.42
N ILE A 130 16.29 -4.27 -10.46
CA ILE A 130 17.25 -4.41 -11.54
C ILE A 130 16.61 -5.18 -12.69
N CYS A 131 16.67 -4.62 -13.89
CA CYS A 131 16.23 -5.30 -15.10
C CYS A 131 17.27 -6.36 -15.50
N TRP A 132 16.89 -7.63 -15.47
CA TRP A 132 17.76 -8.75 -15.81
C TRP A 132 17.65 -9.19 -17.26
N LYS A 133 16.42 -9.17 -17.81
CA LYS A 133 16.14 -9.66 -19.17
C LYS A 133 14.84 -9.05 -19.69
N VAL A 134 14.83 -8.67 -20.95
CA VAL A 134 13.65 -8.22 -21.69
C VAL A 134 13.50 -9.10 -22.93
N ASP A 135 12.50 -9.99 -22.93
CA ASP A 135 12.24 -10.88 -24.07
C ASP A 135 10.84 -10.61 -24.64
N PRO A 136 10.72 -9.84 -25.74
CA PRO A 136 9.44 -9.65 -26.40
C PRO A 136 9.01 -10.82 -27.29
N GLU A 137 9.94 -11.63 -27.77
CA GLU A 137 9.68 -12.66 -28.80
C GLU A 137 9.35 -14.05 -28.24
N GLU A 138 10.14 -14.55 -27.29
CA GLU A 138 9.93 -15.91 -26.74
C GLU A 138 8.93 -15.91 -25.58
N THR A 139 9.25 -15.16 -24.52
CA THR A 139 8.50 -15.23 -23.26
C THR A 139 7.46 -14.12 -23.15
N GLY A 140 7.60 -13.04 -23.91
CA GLY A 140 6.77 -11.85 -23.79
C GLY A 140 6.85 -11.21 -22.40
N CYS A 141 7.99 -11.33 -21.71
CA CYS A 141 8.13 -10.95 -20.30
C CYS A 141 9.38 -10.10 -20.05
N ILE A 142 9.27 -9.19 -19.08
CA ILE A 142 10.39 -8.47 -18.47
C ILE A 142 10.69 -9.07 -17.09
N LYS A 143 11.95 -9.41 -16.85
CA LYS A 143 12.42 -9.88 -15.53
C LYS A 143 13.05 -8.74 -14.77
N ILE A 144 12.44 -8.38 -13.64
CA ILE A 144 12.91 -7.34 -12.73
C ILE A 144 13.11 -7.99 -11.37
N ASP A 145 14.36 -8.05 -10.92
CA ASP A 145 14.75 -8.83 -9.74
C ASP A 145 14.20 -10.27 -9.79
N GLU A 146 13.27 -10.61 -8.90
CA GLU A 146 12.63 -11.93 -8.84
C GLU A 146 11.29 -11.98 -9.57
N ALA A 147 10.74 -10.82 -9.98
CA ALA A 147 9.45 -10.72 -10.63
C ALA A 147 9.57 -10.88 -12.16
N ALA A 148 8.78 -11.80 -12.72
CA ALA A 148 8.57 -11.91 -14.16
C ALA A 148 7.22 -11.28 -14.51
N ILE A 149 7.24 -10.15 -15.23
CA ILE A 149 6.05 -9.37 -15.58
C ILE A 149 5.79 -9.54 -17.08
N PRO A 150 4.56 -9.90 -17.50
CA PRO A 150 4.22 -9.97 -18.92
C PRO A 150 4.18 -8.55 -19.53
N LEU A 151 4.80 -8.39 -20.68
CA LEU A 151 4.88 -7.12 -21.41
C LEU A 151 3.49 -6.59 -21.80
N ALA A 152 2.53 -7.49 -22.02
CA ALA A 152 1.15 -7.13 -22.30
C ALA A 152 0.52 -6.31 -21.17
N ASP A 153 0.91 -6.51 -19.92
CA ASP A 153 0.29 -5.85 -18.76
C ASP A 153 1.07 -4.61 -18.30
N VAL A 154 2.20 -4.29 -18.94
CA VAL A 154 3.00 -3.12 -18.58
C VAL A 154 2.30 -1.85 -19.06
N ALA A 155 2.06 -0.92 -18.14
CA ALA A 155 1.51 0.39 -18.45
C ALA A 155 2.60 1.45 -18.63
N GLU A 156 3.64 1.40 -17.80
CA GLU A 156 4.67 2.42 -17.79
C GLU A 156 6.00 1.88 -17.27
N ILE A 157 7.10 2.37 -17.84
CA ILE A 157 8.46 2.05 -17.43
C ILE A 157 9.20 3.35 -17.19
N THR A 158 9.71 3.53 -15.98
CA THR A 158 10.62 4.60 -15.63
C THR A 158 11.95 4.02 -15.18
N ALA A 159 13.05 4.71 -15.46
CA ALA A 159 14.39 4.32 -15.01
C ALA A 159 14.81 5.26 -13.90
N SER A 160 15.64 4.78 -12.98
CA SER A 160 16.25 5.67 -11.99
C SER A 160 17.11 6.75 -12.66
N ASP A 161 17.76 6.41 -13.77
CA ASP A 161 18.49 7.36 -14.61
C ASP A 161 17.65 7.69 -15.84
N GLU A 162 16.80 8.72 -15.76
CA GLU A 162 15.95 9.15 -16.88
C GLU A 162 16.74 9.56 -18.14
N ALA A 163 18.02 9.90 -17.99
CA ALA A 163 18.93 10.18 -19.09
C ALA A 163 19.09 8.98 -20.05
N LEU A 164 18.85 7.75 -19.58
CA LEU A 164 18.88 6.54 -20.42
C LEU A 164 17.82 6.55 -21.54
N PHE A 165 16.71 7.25 -21.34
CA PHE A 165 15.61 7.28 -22.32
C PHE A 165 15.58 8.56 -23.17
N LYS A 166 16.43 9.55 -22.87
CA LYS A 166 16.49 10.84 -23.59
C LYS A 166 17.51 10.87 -24.74
N GLN A 167 18.05 9.72 -25.16
CA GLN A 167 19.24 9.66 -26.01
C GLN A 167 19.09 10.19 -27.46
N ASP A 168 17.93 10.68 -27.90
CA ASP A 168 17.70 11.10 -29.30
C ASP A 168 17.76 12.63 -29.54
N GLU A 169 18.21 13.46 -28.59
CA GLU A 169 18.25 14.93 -28.80
C GLU A 169 19.57 15.50 -29.38
N TRP A 170 20.61 14.69 -29.66
CA TRP A 170 21.95 15.22 -30.02
C TRP A 170 22.65 14.60 -31.24
N GLU A 171 21.92 14.23 -32.30
CA GLU A 171 22.52 13.95 -33.63
C GLU A 171 21.77 14.70 -34.74
N ALA A 172 21.74 16.03 -34.65
CA ALA A 172 21.38 16.92 -35.76
C ALA A 172 22.15 18.26 -35.64
N CYS A 173 23.47 18.21 -35.74
CA CYS A 173 24.34 19.36 -36.03
C CYS A 173 25.47 18.91 -36.97
#